data_AF-A0A363N6F6-F1
#
_entry.id   AF-A0A363N6F6-F1
#
_cell.length_a   1.000
_cell.length_b   1.000
_cell.length_c   1.000
_cell.angle_alpha   90.00
_cell.angle_beta   90.00
_cell.angle_gamma   90.00
#
_symmetry.space_group_name_H-M   'P 1'
#
loop_
_entity.id
_entity.type
_entity.pdbx_description
1 polymer ?
#
loop_
_entity_poly.entity_id
_entity_poly.type
_entity_poly.pdbx_seq_one_letter_code
_entity_poly.pdbx_strand_id
1 'polypeptide(L)'
;MNGISTFAQTSAEKPKSFKTQQIPGKIECEFYDLGGEDVAYHDTDEVNNGSGKLNPVNGNPLNEFRLKEGVDISYTKTDSIDDTPYTKVPIKMKQLYVGWTQPTEWINYTVEVKKSGTYKIGVLYTANGDGTISIAVNGKDATGNMKIISTYDDKDPVAWRQWHHWNSSENIGTIKLEKGKQLLTLHIVENGNMNLDYLTFTPN
;
A
#
# COMPACT_ATOMS: atom_id res chain seq x y z
N MET A 1 3.95 41.20 -33.98
CA MET A 1 3.42 41.33 -32.59
C MET A 1 1.92 41.16 -32.68
N ASN A 2 1.23 40.18 -32.12
CA ASN A 2 1.53 39.21 -31.05
C ASN A 2 0.70 37.94 -31.33
N GLY A 3 1.34 36.78 -31.39
CA GLY A 3 0.65 35.49 -31.36
C GLY A 3 0.60 35.01 -29.90
N ILE A 4 -0.57 35.13 -29.27
CA ILE A 4 -0.81 34.53 -27.96
C ILE A 4 -0.99 33.03 -28.22
N SER A 5 0.02 32.24 -27.87
CA SER A 5 -0.12 30.78 -27.76
C SER A 5 -0.85 30.48 -26.47
N THR A 6 -2.12 30.12 -26.58
CA THR A 6 -2.90 29.52 -25.51
C THR A 6 -2.39 28.10 -25.28
N PHE A 7 -1.67 27.86 -24.20
CA PHE A 7 -1.45 26.50 -23.70
C PHE A 7 -2.82 25.93 -23.31
N ALA A 8 -3.28 24.92 -24.04
CA ALA A 8 -4.40 24.11 -23.62
C ALA A 8 -4.02 23.43 -22.30
N GLN A 9 -4.76 23.72 -21.24
CA GLN A 9 -4.68 23.01 -19.97
C GLN A 9 -5.12 21.57 -20.24
N THR A 10 -4.15 20.67 -20.42
CA THR A 10 -4.42 19.23 -20.46
C THR A 10 -5.08 18.87 -19.14
N SER A 11 -6.26 18.25 -19.19
CA SER A 11 -6.87 17.72 -17.97
C SER A 11 -5.90 16.72 -17.37
N ALA A 12 -5.52 16.89 -16.11
CA ALA A 12 -4.69 15.91 -15.40
C ALA A 12 -5.29 14.51 -15.58
N GLU A 13 -4.45 13.55 -15.98
CA GLU A 13 -4.86 12.16 -16.12
C GLU A 13 -5.36 11.65 -14.77
N LYS A 14 -6.42 10.84 -14.79
CA LYS A 14 -7.01 10.29 -13.57
C LYS A 14 -6.62 8.82 -13.44
N PRO A 15 -6.36 8.34 -12.21
CA PRO A 15 -6.13 6.93 -11.99
C PRO A 15 -7.34 6.10 -12.40
N LYS A 16 -7.08 4.89 -12.88
CA LYS A 16 -8.08 3.93 -13.33
C LYS A 16 -7.99 2.67 -12.47
N SER A 17 -9.10 2.27 -11.86
CA SER A 17 -9.17 1.03 -11.08
C SER A 17 -8.56 -0.17 -11.81
N PHE A 18 -7.56 -0.81 -11.19
CA PHE A 18 -6.99 -2.07 -11.65
C PHE A 18 -7.97 -3.22 -11.40
N LYS A 19 -8.49 -3.29 -10.17
CA LYS A 19 -9.45 -4.28 -9.71
C LYS A 19 -10.47 -3.64 -8.79
N THR A 20 -11.74 -4.01 -8.94
CA THR A 20 -12.80 -3.53 -8.05
C THR A 20 -12.56 -4.03 -6.63
N GLN A 21 -12.24 -3.13 -5.72
CA GLN A 21 -12.13 -3.38 -4.28
C GLN A 21 -13.33 -2.75 -3.57
N GLN A 22 -13.92 -3.44 -2.58
CA GLN A 22 -15.21 -3.05 -1.98
C GLN A 22 -15.09 -2.80 -0.49
N ILE A 23 -15.85 -1.82 0.00
CA ILE A 23 -15.93 -1.47 1.42
C ILE A 23 -17.41 -1.55 1.89
N PRO A 24 -17.71 -2.16 3.05
CA PRO A 24 -16.81 -2.87 3.95
C PRO A 24 -16.18 -4.11 3.31
N GLY A 25 -14.99 -4.47 3.79
CA GLY A 25 -14.20 -5.53 3.21
C GLY A 25 -12.70 -5.27 3.31
N LYS A 26 -11.96 -5.82 2.35
CA LYS A 26 -10.50 -5.76 2.27
C LYS A 26 -10.10 -5.03 1.00
N ILE A 27 -9.08 -4.20 1.09
CA ILE A 27 -8.34 -3.71 -0.08
C ILE A 27 -6.91 -4.26 -0.01
N GLU A 28 -6.49 -4.93 -1.07
CA GLU A 28 -5.12 -5.41 -1.27
C GLU A 28 -4.27 -4.21 -1.72
N CYS A 29 -3.16 -3.96 -1.02
CA CYS A 29 -2.33 -2.78 -1.23
C CYS A 29 -1.61 -2.81 -2.58
N GLU A 30 -1.26 -3.98 -3.09
CA GLU A 30 -0.62 -4.20 -4.39
C GLU A 30 -1.60 -4.00 -5.58
N PHE A 31 -2.91 -4.05 -5.33
CA PHE A 31 -3.96 -3.85 -6.34
C PHE A 31 -4.41 -2.38 -6.44
N TYR A 32 -3.45 -1.47 -6.34
CA TYR A 32 -3.66 -0.04 -6.57
C TYR A 32 -4.04 0.27 -8.01
N ASP A 33 -4.56 1.47 -8.24
CA ASP A 33 -5.03 1.90 -9.55
C ASP A 33 -3.90 1.92 -10.60
N LEU A 34 -4.29 1.92 -11.87
CA LEU A 34 -3.43 2.11 -13.04
C LEU A 34 -3.35 3.60 -13.36
N GLY A 35 -2.18 4.06 -13.82
CA GLY A 35 -1.98 5.46 -14.22
C GLY A 35 -0.51 5.90 -14.20
N GLY A 36 0.34 5.17 -13.50
CA GLY A 36 1.76 5.51 -13.36
C GLY A 36 2.02 6.58 -12.30
N GLU A 37 3.28 7.02 -12.28
CA GLU A 37 3.80 8.06 -11.41
C GLU A 37 3.00 9.37 -11.53
N ASP A 38 2.79 10.06 -10.41
CA ASP A 38 1.99 11.28 -10.26
C ASP A 38 0.50 11.17 -10.61
N VAL A 39 0.02 9.99 -11.02
CA VAL A 39 -1.39 9.74 -11.37
C VAL A 39 -2.02 8.70 -10.44
N ALA A 40 -1.42 7.52 -10.37
CA ALA A 40 -1.92 6.40 -9.56
C ALA A 40 -1.09 6.15 -8.31
N TYR A 41 0.16 6.60 -8.29
CA TYR A 41 1.04 6.56 -7.13
C TYR A 41 2.13 7.63 -7.27
N HIS A 42 2.84 7.86 -6.18
CA HIS A 42 4.17 8.46 -6.17
C HIS A 42 5.08 7.52 -5.39
N ASP A 43 6.18 7.13 -6.03
CA ASP A 43 7.25 6.35 -5.40
C ASP A 43 8.54 7.18 -5.40
N THR A 44 9.39 7.01 -4.37
CA THR A 44 10.64 7.78 -4.28
C THR A 44 11.70 7.29 -5.25
N ASP A 45 11.49 6.13 -5.88
CA ASP A 45 12.26 5.69 -7.01
C ASP A 45 11.39 5.22 -8.21
N GLU A 46 12.01 5.13 -9.37
CA GLU A 46 11.32 4.76 -10.61
C GLU A 46 11.25 3.24 -10.81
N VAL A 47 11.83 2.43 -9.91
CA VAL A 47 12.11 1.01 -10.14
C VAL A 47 11.59 0.15 -9.01
N ASN A 48 10.58 -0.67 -9.32
CA ASN A 48 10.11 -1.71 -8.42
C ASN A 48 11.26 -2.60 -7.89
N ASN A 49 11.64 -2.37 -6.64
CA ASN A 49 12.73 -3.01 -5.92
C ASN A 49 12.44 -4.48 -5.62
N GLY A 50 11.18 -4.86 -5.52
CA GLY A 50 10.76 -6.24 -5.31
C GLY A 50 10.66 -7.02 -6.63
N SER A 51 9.83 -6.56 -7.57
CA SER A 51 9.60 -7.22 -8.86
C SER A 51 10.69 -6.87 -9.87
N GLY A 52 11.48 -7.86 -10.29
CA GLY A 52 12.54 -7.72 -11.31
C GLY A 52 13.91 -7.31 -10.78
N LYS A 53 13.98 -6.61 -9.65
CA LYS A 53 15.25 -6.25 -8.99
C LYS A 53 15.65 -7.28 -7.92
N LEU A 54 14.84 -7.45 -6.87
CA LEU A 54 15.06 -8.51 -5.88
C LEU A 54 14.63 -9.89 -6.43
N ASN A 55 13.40 -9.98 -6.93
CA ASN A 55 12.86 -11.20 -7.51
C ASN A 55 13.24 -11.25 -9.00
N PRO A 56 13.84 -12.36 -9.51
CA PRO A 56 14.35 -12.39 -10.88
C PRO A 56 13.23 -12.49 -11.92
N VAL A 57 13.40 -11.80 -13.06
CA VAL A 57 12.55 -11.94 -14.26
C VAL A 57 12.80 -13.30 -14.90
N ASN A 58 11.84 -14.22 -14.77
CA ASN A 58 12.00 -15.63 -15.15
C ASN A 58 10.68 -16.31 -15.58
N GLY A 59 9.65 -15.53 -15.89
CA GLY A 59 8.30 -15.98 -16.24
C GLY A 59 7.40 -16.29 -15.05
N ASN A 60 7.90 -16.18 -13.80
CA ASN A 60 7.04 -16.32 -12.62
C ASN A 60 6.20 -15.05 -12.43
N PRO A 61 4.85 -15.15 -12.46
CA PRO A 61 3.99 -13.97 -12.35
C PRO A 61 4.14 -13.21 -11.02
N LEU A 62 4.58 -13.87 -9.94
CA LEU A 62 4.81 -13.20 -8.65
C LEU A 62 6.11 -12.40 -8.64
N ASN A 63 7.12 -12.83 -9.42
CA ASN A 63 8.37 -12.10 -9.54
C ASN A 63 8.25 -10.85 -10.43
N GLU A 64 7.22 -10.81 -11.28
CA GLU A 64 7.07 -9.83 -12.34
C GLU A 64 5.80 -8.99 -12.20
N PHE A 65 5.06 -9.14 -11.09
CA PHE A 65 3.82 -8.40 -10.88
C PHE A 65 4.12 -6.90 -10.83
N ARG A 66 3.55 -6.16 -11.79
CA ARG A 66 3.75 -4.71 -11.99
C ARG A 66 5.23 -4.30 -12.12
N LEU A 67 6.05 -5.18 -12.69
CA LEU A 67 7.48 -4.95 -12.99
C LEU A 67 7.79 -3.62 -13.70
N LYS A 68 6.83 -3.05 -14.45
CA LYS A 68 7.02 -1.84 -15.26
C LYS A 68 6.50 -0.57 -14.58
N GLU A 69 6.20 -0.64 -13.29
CA GLU A 69 5.69 0.45 -12.47
C GLU A 69 6.65 0.72 -11.31
N GLY A 70 6.50 1.87 -10.65
CA GLY A 70 7.40 2.34 -9.59
C GLY A 70 7.16 1.62 -8.27
N VAL A 71 5.90 1.50 -7.83
CA VAL A 71 5.56 0.93 -6.51
C VAL A 71 6.24 -0.42 -6.27
N ASP A 72 6.98 -0.46 -5.18
CA ASP A 72 7.72 -1.63 -4.75
C ASP A 72 6.81 -2.78 -4.28
N ILE A 73 6.88 -3.92 -4.97
CA ILE A 73 6.03 -5.08 -4.68
C ILE A 73 6.85 -6.35 -4.58
N SER A 74 6.61 -7.11 -3.52
CA SER A 74 7.10 -8.48 -3.41
C SER A 74 5.98 -9.36 -2.89
N TYR A 75 6.32 -10.56 -2.45
CA TYR A 75 5.37 -11.52 -1.93
C TYR A 75 5.98 -12.34 -0.80
N THR A 76 5.11 -12.87 0.07
CA THR A 76 5.47 -13.73 1.20
C THR A 76 6.07 -15.06 0.73
N LYS A 77 7.16 -15.48 1.37
CA LYS A 77 8.00 -16.61 0.99
C LYS A 77 8.19 -17.58 2.16
N THR A 78 8.41 -18.82 1.77
CA THR A 78 8.86 -19.91 2.65
C THR A 78 10.36 -19.79 2.92
N ASP A 79 10.96 -20.87 3.42
CA ASP A 79 12.41 -21.03 3.55
C ASP A 79 13.00 -20.12 4.64
N SER A 80 12.26 -19.98 5.74
CA SER A 80 12.61 -19.17 6.92
C SER A 80 12.72 -17.67 6.64
N ILE A 81 11.98 -17.19 5.64
CA ILE A 81 11.82 -15.77 5.32
C ILE A 81 10.61 -15.23 6.09
N ASP A 82 9.39 -15.61 5.71
CA ASP A 82 8.15 -15.15 6.35
C ASP A 82 7.50 -16.23 7.25
N ASP A 83 7.92 -17.49 7.12
CA ASP A 83 7.47 -18.65 7.91
C ASP A 83 8.35 -18.91 9.14
N THR A 84 8.56 -17.89 9.96
CA THR A 84 9.42 -17.96 11.15
C THR A 84 8.67 -17.80 12.47
N PRO A 85 9.26 -18.17 13.62
CA PRO A 85 8.67 -17.93 14.93
C PRO A 85 8.44 -16.45 15.28
N TYR A 86 9.01 -15.52 14.51
CA TYR A 86 8.89 -14.07 14.72
C TYR A 86 7.70 -13.47 13.95
N THR A 87 7.10 -14.22 13.03
CA THR A 87 5.80 -13.89 12.45
C THR A 87 4.73 -14.02 13.54
N LYS A 88 4.11 -12.89 13.89
CA LYS A 88 3.23 -12.72 15.05
C LYS A 88 1.78 -13.16 14.77
N VAL A 89 1.41 -13.23 13.49
CA VAL A 89 0.06 -13.61 13.04
C VAL A 89 0.12 -14.60 11.87
N PRO A 90 -0.90 -15.44 11.66
CA PRO A 90 -0.97 -16.31 10.48
C PRO A 90 -0.99 -15.49 9.18
N ILE A 91 -0.17 -15.89 8.23
CA ILE A 91 -0.10 -15.31 6.89
C ILE A 91 -0.26 -16.39 5.82
N LYS A 92 -0.69 -16.01 4.62
CA LYS A 92 -0.64 -16.90 3.46
C LYS A 92 0.68 -16.69 2.74
N MET A 93 1.29 -17.80 2.32
CA MET A 93 2.45 -17.76 1.45
C MET A 93 2.06 -17.41 0.01
N LYS A 94 3.00 -16.84 -0.76
CA LYS A 94 2.79 -16.39 -2.13
C LYS A 94 1.71 -15.30 -2.25
N GLN A 95 1.56 -14.49 -1.21
CA GLN A 95 0.67 -13.33 -1.19
C GLN A 95 1.50 -12.08 -1.42
N LEU A 96 1.09 -11.26 -2.39
CA LEU A 96 1.77 -10.02 -2.76
C LEU A 96 1.59 -8.99 -1.64
N TYR A 97 2.51 -8.03 -1.56
CA TYR A 97 2.44 -6.88 -0.67
C TYR A 97 3.22 -5.72 -1.26
N VAL A 98 2.83 -4.50 -0.90
CA VAL A 98 3.66 -3.30 -1.10
C VAL A 98 4.78 -3.31 -0.06
N GLY A 99 6.02 -3.05 -0.46
CA GLY A 99 7.17 -3.02 0.44
C GLY A 99 8.03 -1.79 0.23
N TRP A 100 9.23 -1.75 0.85
CA TRP A 100 10.24 -0.69 0.69
C TRP A 100 9.79 0.76 0.90
N THR A 101 8.56 0.93 1.40
CA THR A 101 7.89 2.22 1.55
C THR A 101 8.79 3.29 2.16
N GLN A 102 8.76 4.50 1.62
CA GLN A 102 9.44 5.67 2.14
C GLN A 102 8.45 6.78 2.49
N PRO A 103 8.78 7.64 3.47
CA PRO A 103 8.02 8.85 3.71
C PRO A 103 7.83 9.64 2.41
N THR A 104 6.67 10.31 2.28
CA THR A 104 6.21 11.10 1.13
C THR A 104 5.57 10.31 -0.02
N GLU A 105 5.74 8.99 -0.06
CA GLU A 105 5.07 8.14 -1.05
C GLU A 105 3.56 8.08 -0.84
N TRP A 106 2.84 7.85 -1.93
CA TRP A 106 1.39 7.67 -1.88
C TRP A 106 0.87 6.74 -2.97
N ILE A 107 -0.27 6.09 -2.68
CA ILE A 107 -0.86 5.07 -3.55
C ILE A 107 -2.39 5.24 -3.62
N ASN A 108 -2.95 5.26 -4.83
CA ASN A 108 -4.39 5.46 -5.08
C ASN A 108 -5.16 4.15 -5.25
N TYR A 109 -6.36 4.11 -4.68
CA TYR A 109 -7.32 3.01 -4.79
C TYR A 109 -8.72 3.56 -5.09
N THR A 110 -9.25 3.27 -6.28
CA THR A 110 -10.66 3.51 -6.58
C THR A 110 -11.49 2.35 -6.01
N VAL A 111 -12.25 2.62 -4.95
CA VAL A 111 -13.07 1.65 -4.22
C VAL A 111 -14.55 1.85 -4.47
N GLU A 112 -15.34 0.78 -4.29
CA GLU A 112 -16.79 0.84 -4.27
C GLU A 112 -17.32 0.66 -2.83
N VAL A 113 -17.79 1.75 -2.24
CA VAL A 113 -18.37 1.75 -0.89
C VAL A 113 -19.84 1.36 -0.97
N LYS A 114 -20.21 0.23 -0.37
CA LYS A 114 -21.58 -0.30 -0.45
C LYS A 114 -22.59 0.46 0.40
N LYS A 115 -22.12 1.08 1.49
CA LYS A 115 -22.96 1.80 2.46
C LYS A 115 -22.20 3.00 3.04
N SER A 116 -22.82 4.18 3.12
CA SER A 116 -22.23 5.30 3.85
C SER A 116 -22.10 4.93 5.34
N GLY A 117 -21.01 5.32 5.97
CA GLY A 117 -20.77 5.00 7.37
C GLY A 117 -19.37 5.34 7.85
N THR A 118 -19.13 5.11 9.13
CA THR A 118 -17.79 5.13 9.71
C THR A 118 -17.28 3.70 9.79
N TYR A 119 -16.02 3.50 9.40
CA TYR A 119 -15.37 2.20 9.38
C TYR A 119 -14.12 2.24 10.24
N LYS A 120 -13.85 1.17 11.00
CA LYS A 120 -12.53 0.92 11.58
C LYS A 120 -11.61 0.45 10.48
N ILE A 121 -10.37 0.93 10.51
CA ILE A 121 -9.32 0.54 9.59
C ILE A 121 -8.43 -0.49 10.30
N GLY A 122 -8.35 -1.69 9.75
CA GLY A 122 -7.34 -2.67 10.12
C GLY A 122 -6.25 -2.79 9.06
N VAL A 123 -5.15 -3.45 9.38
CA VAL A 123 -3.96 -3.59 8.54
C VAL A 123 -3.24 -4.90 8.81
N LEU A 124 -2.75 -5.57 7.78
CA LEU A 124 -1.74 -6.65 7.87
C LEU A 124 -0.42 -6.13 7.30
N TYR A 125 0.64 -6.17 8.10
CA TYR A 125 1.87 -5.44 7.81
C TYR A 125 3.12 -6.03 8.47
N THR A 126 4.27 -5.51 8.08
CA THR A 126 5.53 -5.52 8.83
C THR A 126 6.04 -4.08 8.97
N ALA A 127 6.86 -3.80 9.99
CA ALA A 127 7.44 -2.46 10.19
C ALA A 127 8.77 -2.56 10.95
N ASN A 128 9.89 -2.22 10.31
CA ASN A 128 11.23 -2.25 10.93
C ASN A 128 11.50 -1.06 11.90
N GLY A 129 10.45 -0.33 12.25
CA GLY A 129 10.42 0.78 13.20
C GLY A 129 8.97 1.24 13.36
N ASP A 130 8.69 2.11 14.33
CA ASP A 130 7.37 2.75 14.38
C ASP A 130 7.19 3.62 13.14
N GLY A 131 6.11 3.42 12.40
CA GLY A 131 5.77 4.19 11.21
C GLY A 131 4.46 4.95 11.37
N THR A 132 4.17 5.82 10.40
CA THR A 132 2.91 6.56 10.34
C THR A 132 2.35 6.52 8.92
N ILE A 133 1.05 6.25 8.80
CA ILE A 133 0.31 6.35 7.53
C ILE A 133 -0.90 7.26 7.69
N SER A 134 -1.45 7.76 6.59
CA SER A 134 -2.77 8.44 6.57
C SER A 134 -3.55 8.06 5.31
N ILE A 135 -4.87 8.28 5.33
CA ILE A 135 -5.73 8.04 4.16
C ILE A 135 -6.52 9.30 3.85
N ALA A 136 -6.37 9.80 2.62
CA ALA A 136 -7.24 10.82 2.05
C ALA A 136 -8.41 10.17 1.28
N VAL A 137 -9.56 10.83 1.27
CA VAL A 137 -10.74 10.48 0.48
C VAL A 137 -11.00 11.60 -0.51
N ASN A 138 -10.97 11.28 -1.80
CA ASN A 138 -11.19 12.24 -2.89
C ASN A 138 -10.30 13.49 -2.76
N GLY A 139 -9.03 13.29 -2.40
CA GLY A 139 -8.02 14.36 -2.26
C GLY A 139 -8.11 15.17 -0.97
N LYS A 140 -8.89 14.74 0.03
CA LYS A 140 -8.96 15.39 1.35
C LYS A 140 -8.60 14.40 2.43
N ASP A 141 -7.70 14.77 3.34
CA ASP A 141 -7.37 13.96 4.50
C ASP A 141 -8.65 13.53 5.25
N ALA A 142 -8.74 12.24 5.59
CA ALA A 142 -9.92 11.63 6.20
C ALA A 142 -9.61 10.89 7.50
N THR A 143 -8.34 10.66 7.83
CA THR A 143 -7.93 9.91 9.03
C THR A 143 -7.00 10.70 9.94
N GLY A 144 -6.26 11.67 9.41
CA GLY A 144 -5.04 12.13 10.05
C GLY A 144 -3.99 11.02 10.17
N ASN A 145 -3.01 11.22 11.03
CA ASN A 145 -1.91 10.28 11.25
C ASN A 145 -2.38 9.04 12.04
N MET A 146 -2.17 7.86 11.46
CA MET A 146 -2.40 6.56 12.09
C MET A 146 -1.05 5.87 12.32
N LYS A 147 -0.78 5.51 13.57
CA LYS A 147 0.46 4.85 13.97
C LYS A 147 0.48 3.39 13.53
N ILE A 148 1.59 2.97 12.93
CA ILE A 148 1.96 1.58 12.66
C ILE A 148 3.05 1.21 13.66
N ILE A 149 2.75 0.24 14.54
CA ILE A 149 3.66 -0.15 15.62
C ILE A 149 4.74 -1.07 15.05
N SER A 150 5.99 -0.85 15.42
CA SER A 150 7.10 -1.70 14.95
C SER A 150 6.84 -3.20 15.19
N THR A 151 7.20 -4.00 14.19
CA THR A 151 7.23 -5.46 14.31
C THR A 151 8.62 -6.01 14.59
N TYR A 152 9.62 -5.14 14.72
CA TYR A 152 10.98 -5.49 15.13
C TYR A 152 11.01 -6.42 16.34
N ASP A 153 11.93 -7.38 16.33
CA ASP A 153 12.16 -8.32 17.43
C ASP A 153 13.67 -8.53 17.61
N ASP A 154 14.21 -8.09 18.75
CA ASP A 154 15.64 -8.17 19.08
C ASP A 154 16.11 -9.60 19.34
N LYS A 155 15.18 -10.55 19.53
CA LYS A 155 15.49 -11.97 19.66
C LYS A 155 15.83 -12.60 18.32
N ASP A 156 15.44 -11.97 17.22
CA ASP A 156 15.82 -12.43 15.89
C ASP A 156 17.23 -11.94 15.51
N PRO A 157 18.24 -12.84 15.44
CA PRO A 157 19.60 -12.46 15.10
C PRO A 157 19.79 -12.12 13.61
N VAL A 158 18.79 -12.35 12.76
CA VAL A 158 18.88 -12.15 11.31
C VAL A 158 18.42 -10.74 10.95
N ALA A 159 19.38 -9.84 10.76
CA ALA A 159 19.12 -8.41 10.54
C ALA A 159 18.15 -8.11 9.39
N TRP A 160 18.26 -8.82 8.25
CA TRP A 160 17.37 -8.59 7.10
C TRP A 160 15.95 -9.11 7.34
N ARG A 161 15.73 -10.01 8.31
CA ARG A 161 14.42 -10.62 8.57
C ARG A 161 13.47 -9.72 9.35
N GLN A 162 13.97 -8.60 9.90
CA GLN A 162 13.14 -7.64 10.62
C GLN A 162 11.99 -7.05 9.77
N TRP A 163 12.13 -7.01 8.44
CA TRP A 163 11.05 -6.64 7.51
C TRP A 163 10.05 -7.76 7.21
N HIS A 164 10.22 -8.95 7.80
CA HIS A 164 9.42 -10.15 7.55
C HIS A 164 8.72 -10.66 8.83
N HIS A 165 8.69 -9.86 9.88
CA HIS A 165 7.91 -10.13 11.09
C HIS A 165 6.48 -9.62 10.89
N TRP A 166 5.59 -10.48 10.39
CA TRP A 166 4.21 -10.10 10.10
C TRP A 166 3.37 -9.93 11.35
N ASN A 167 2.60 -8.86 11.40
CA ASN A 167 1.63 -8.58 12.45
C ASN A 167 0.36 -7.97 11.85
N SER A 168 -0.73 -8.00 12.60
CA SER A 168 -1.96 -7.30 12.23
C SER A 168 -2.44 -6.38 13.35
N SER A 169 -3.20 -5.37 12.96
CA SER A 169 -4.02 -4.58 13.87
C SER A 169 -5.42 -4.47 13.29
N GLU A 170 -6.44 -4.72 14.10
CA GLU A 170 -7.83 -4.61 13.67
C GLU A 170 -8.35 -3.16 13.69
N ASN A 171 -7.62 -2.26 14.35
CA ASN A 171 -7.99 -0.86 14.48
C ASN A 171 -6.77 0.03 14.67
N ILE A 172 -6.35 0.68 13.60
CA ILE A 172 -5.33 1.75 13.62
C ILE A 172 -5.95 3.15 13.52
N GLY A 173 -7.26 3.23 13.31
CA GLY A 173 -8.01 4.47 13.14
C GLY A 173 -9.40 4.23 12.55
N THR A 174 -10.13 5.32 12.32
CA THR A 174 -11.47 5.28 11.72
C THR A 174 -11.57 6.22 10.53
N ILE A 175 -12.42 5.88 9.56
CA ILE A 175 -12.66 6.67 8.35
C ILE A 175 -14.14 6.77 8.05
N LYS A 176 -14.60 7.97 7.67
CA LYS A 176 -15.97 8.20 7.20
C LYS A 176 -16.00 8.10 5.67
N LEU A 177 -16.88 7.24 5.16
CA LEU A 177 -17.04 6.98 3.74
C LEU A 177 -18.49 7.15 3.31
N GLU A 178 -18.68 7.55 2.06
CA GLU A 178 -19.98 7.72 1.43
C GLU A 178 -20.22 6.60 0.41
N LYS A 179 -21.46 6.12 0.32
CA LYS A 179 -21.85 5.08 -0.64
C LYS A 179 -21.49 5.51 -2.07
N GLY A 180 -20.94 4.56 -2.82
CA GLY A 180 -20.56 4.70 -4.23
C GLY A 180 -19.05 4.67 -4.41
N LYS A 181 -18.61 5.11 -5.60
CA LYS A 181 -17.19 5.16 -5.93
C LYS A 181 -16.50 6.29 -5.17
N GLN A 182 -15.40 5.98 -4.51
CA GLN A 182 -14.51 6.95 -3.89
C GLN A 182 -13.06 6.62 -4.21
N LEU A 183 -12.21 7.64 -4.30
CA LEU A 183 -10.76 7.49 -4.41
C LEU A 183 -10.17 7.55 -3.00
N LEU A 184 -9.49 6.49 -2.57
CA LEU A 184 -8.66 6.50 -1.38
C LEU A 184 -7.21 6.71 -1.78
N THR A 185 -6.51 7.60 -1.09
CA THR A 185 -5.06 7.79 -1.25
C THR A 185 -4.39 7.41 0.06
N LEU A 186 -3.65 6.31 0.06
CA LEU A 186 -2.79 5.92 1.18
C LEU A 186 -1.50 6.72 1.11
N HIS A 187 -1.13 7.39 2.20
CA HIS A 187 0.14 8.12 2.32
C HIS A 187 1.05 7.43 3.32
N ILE A 188 2.33 7.33 2.98
CA ILE A 188 3.40 6.98 3.90
C ILE A 188 3.95 8.28 4.50
N VAL A 189 3.74 8.48 5.80
CA VAL A 189 3.97 9.78 6.45
C VAL A 189 5.34 9.82 7.14
N GLU A 190 5.64 8.84 7.99
CA GLU A 190 6.90 8.79 8.76
C GLU A 190 7.51 7.40 8.74
N ASN A 191 8.85 7.38 8.79
CA ASN A 191 9.77 6.24 8.84
C ASN A 191 9.68 5.20 7.71
N GLY A 192 8.55 5.09 7.00
CA GLY A 192 8.39 4.08 5.94
C GLY A 192 8.79 2.71 6.46
N ASN A 193 9.59 1.98 5.68
CA ASN A 193 10.16 0.67 6.05
C ASN A 193 9.10 -0.34 6.50
N MET A 194 7.91 -0.22 5.92
CA MET A 194 6.78 -1.09 6.14
C MET A 194 6.53 -1.94 4.89
N ASN A 195 6.15 -3.19 5.13
CA ASN A 195 5.43 -3.96 4.13
C ASN A 195 3.94 -3.92 4.47
N LEU A 196 3.08 -3.65 3.49
CA LEU A 196 1.63 -3.55 3.62
C LEU A 196 0.99 -4.55 2.66
N ASP A 197 0.33 -5.58 3.20
CA ASP A 197 -0.41 -6.56 2.40
C ASP A 197 -1.81 -6.01 2.10
N TYR A 198 -2.59 -5.73 3.13
CA TYR A 198 -3.93 -5.18 2.94
C TYR A 198 -4.38 -4.26 4.07
N LEU A 199 -5.39 -3.45 3.75
CA LEU A 199 -6.22 -2.75 4.72
C LEU A 199 -7.61 -3.38 4.79
N THR A 200 -8.21 -3.40 5.98
CA THR A 200 -9.59 -3.83 6.18
C THR A 200 -10.45 -2.66 6.65
N PHE A 201 -11.71 -2.66 6.22
CA PHE A 201 -12.69 -1.65 6.58
C PHE A 201 -13.91 -2.37 7.15
N THR A 202 -14.07 -2.31 8.46
CA THR A 202 -15.19 -2.94 9.16
C THR A 202 -16.12 -1.86 9.71
N PRO A 203 -17.46 -2.02 9.64
CA PRO A 203 -18.36 -1.03 10.23
C PRO A 203 -18.02 -0.77 11.69
N ASN A 204 -17.89 0.50 12.07
CA ASN A 204 -17.59 0.91 13.44
C ASN A 204 -18.80 0.74 14.36
#